data_AF-A0A2V2ABX5-F1
#
_entry.id   AF-A0A2V2ABX5-F1
#
_cell.length_a   1.000
_cell.length_b   1.000
_cell.length_c   1.000
_cell.angle_alpha   90.00
_cell.angle_beta   90.00
_cell.angle_gamma   90.00
#
_symmetry.space_group_name_H-M   'P 1'
#
loop_
_entity.id
_entity.type
_entity.pdbx_description
1 polymer ?
#
loop_
_entity_poly.entity_id
_entity_poly.type
_entity_poly.pdbx_seq_one_letter_code
_entity_poly.pdbx_strand_id
1 'polypeptide(L)'
;MEELAAYIASEMNTNIHHPSVLKMKELLSYDIAGETRKQMALPWYAQIGATSPQAIAASKGAAAMALFTERVGEDRPWDHKPILAEKYNGVVYHKQGDYDYYYDIWSNIHYGYVGRTGGLSESILLDGAGAEQIVSDTLRKVAEVLKKPKEERNSLGPIARATSTGSVHGTTPPTGLRSALG
;
A
#
# COMPACT_ATOMS: atom_id res chain seq x y z
N MET A 1 -19.94 -32.39 2.90
CA MET A 1 -19.01 -31.36 3.41
C MET A 1 -18.61 -31.80 4.80
N GLU A 2 -17.32 -31.93 5.06
CA GLU A 2 -16.83 -32.24 6.41
C GLU A 2 -17.05 -31.05 7.34
N GLU A 3 -17.13 -31.33 8.65
CA GLU A 3 -17.49 -30.36 9.68
C GLU A 3 -16.57 -29.12 9.68
N LEU A 4 -15.27 -29.34 9.51
CA LEU A 4 -14.27 -28.27 9.54
C LEU A 4 -14.45 -27.31 8.37
N ALA A 5 -14.55 -27.80 7.13
CA ALA A 5 -14.77 -26.94 5.98
C ALA A 5 -16.13 -26.21 6.06
N ALA A 6 -17.15 -26.85 6.62
CA ALA A 6 -18.44 -26.18 6.87
C ALA A 6 -18.30 -25.03 7.89
N TYR A 7 -17.52 -25.23 8.95
CA TYR A 7 -17.19 -24.17 9.91
C TYR A 7 -16.46 -23.00 9.23
N ILE A 8 -15.40 -23.25 8.48
CA ILE A 8 -14.65 -22.19 7.78
C ILE A 8 -15.53 -21.46 6.75
N ALA A 9 -16.40 -22.17 6.05
CA ALA A 9 -17.38 -21.57 5.15
C ALA A 9 -18.36 -20.63 5.89
N SER A 10 -18.82 -21.03 7.07
CA SER A 10 -19.70 -20.20 7.89
C SER A 10 -19.00 -18.93 8.41
N GLU A 11 -17.73 -19.05 8.81
CA GLU A 11 -16.88 -17.93 9.22
C GLU A 11 -16.67 -16.96 8.05
N MET A 12 -16.31 -17.48 6.87
CA MET A 12 -16.19 -16.68 5.64
C MET A 12 -17.47 -15.89 5.35
N ASN A 13 -18.63 -16.55 5.35
CA ASN A 13 -19.91 -15.92 5.03
C ASN A 13 -20.34 -14.87 6.07
N THR A 14 -19.91 -15.03 7.32
CA THR A 14 -20.18 -14.05 8.37
C THR A 14 -19.22 -12.86 8.25
N ASN A 15 -17.92 -13.13 8.14
CA ASN A 15 -16.87 -12.13 8.24
C ASN A 15 -16.80 -11.19 7.03
N ILE A 16 -17.30 -11.59 5.85
CA ILE A 16 -17.42 -10.66 4.71
C ILE A 16 -18.33 -9.46 4.99
N HIS A 17 -19.24 -9.58 5.96
CA HIS A 17 -20.13 -8.50 6.40
C HIS A 17 -19.54 -7.69 7.56
N HIS A 18 -18.37 -8.06 8.07
CA HIS A 18 -17.74 -7.38 9.18
C HIS A 18 -17.38 -5.92 8.81
N PRO A 19 -17.58 -4.92 9.70
CA PRO A 19 -17.30 -3.51 9.41
C PRO A 19 -15.92 -3.23 8.81
N SER A 20 -14.87 -3.94 9.25
CA SER A 20 -13.52 -3.82 8.66
C SER A 20 -13.50 -4.17 7.17
N VAL A 21 -14.16 -5.25 6.74
CA VAL A 21 -14.18 -5.68 5.33
C VAL A 21 -14.96 -4.67 4.49
N LEU A 22 -16.10 -4.20 4.98
CA LEU A 22 -16.90 -3.18 4.31
C LEU A 22 -16.12 -1.87 4.17
N LYS A 23 -15.38 -1.48 5.22
CA LYS A 23 -14.57 -0.26 5.21
C LYS A 23 -13.36 -0.39 4.28
N MET A 24 -12.69 -1.54 4.25
CA MET A 24 -11.64 -1.82 3.27
C MET A 24 -12.17 -1.65 1.85
N LYS A 25 -13.33 -2.22 1.55
CA LYS A 25 -13.95 -2.14 0.22
C LYS A 25 -14.22 -0.69 -0.20
N GLU A 26 -14.75 0.12 0.71
CA GLU A 26 -14.96 1.55 0.50
C GLU A 26 -13.64 2.28 0.22
N LEU A 27 -12.61 2.03 1.03
CA LEU A 27 -11.29 2.67 0.88
C LEU A 27 -10.62 2.31 -0.45
N LEU A 28 -10.71 1.04 -0.84
CA LEU A 28 -10.08 0.50 -2.04
C LEU A 28 -10.89 0.77 -3.32
N SER A 29 -12.16 1.18 -3.21
CA SER A 29 -12.97 1.62 -4.36
C SER A 29 -12.65 3.04 -4.87
N TYR A 30 -11.59 3.67 -4.38
CA TYR A 30 -11.22 5.03 -4.77
C TYR A 30 -10.77 5.12 -6.24
N ASP A 31 -11.49 5.89 -7.05
CA ASP A 31 -11.21 6.08 -8.48
C ASP A 31 -10.07 7.09 -8.71
N ILE A 32 -8.84 6.57 -8.74
CA ILE A 32 -7.64 7.37 -9.01
C ILE A 32 -7.75 8.10 -10.35
N ALA A 33 -8.27 7.44 -11.39
CA ALA A 33 -8.30 7.99 -12.74
C ALA A 33 -9.35 9.11 -12.86
N GLY A 34 -10.52 8.93 -12.26
CA GLY A 34 -11.54 9.98 -12.16
C GLY A 34 -11.04 11.20 -11.38
N GLU A 35 -10.44 10.98 -10.21
CA GLU A 35 -9.93 12.08 -9.38
C GLU A 35 -8.75 12.80 -10.04
N THR A 36 -7.88 12.08 -10.75
CA THR A 36 -6.80 12.70 -11.55
C THR A 36 -7.37 13.59 -12.65
N ARG A 37 -8.39 13.14 -13.38
CA ARG A 37 -9.06 13.95 -14.40
C ARG A 37 -9.69 15.21 -13.81
N LYS A 38 -10.36 15.09 -12.65
CA LYS A 38 -10.94 16.24 -11.93
C LYS A 38 -9.86 17.25 -11.53
N GLN A 39 -8.74 16.78 -10.98
CA GLN A 39 -7.65 17.68 -10.58
C GLN A 39 -7.00 18.37 -11.79
N MET A 40 -6.77 17.64 -12.89
CA MET A 40 -6.20 18.20 -14.12
C MET A 40 -7.12 19.26 -14.77
N ALA A 41 -8.44 19.18 -14.53
CA ALA A 41 -9.39 20.17 -15.01
C ALA A 41 -9.39 21.48 -14.20
N LEU A 42 -8.70 21.52 -13.05
CA LEU A 42 -8.60 22.73 -12.22
C LEU A 42 -7.65 23.77 -12.87
N PRO A 43 -7.89 25.07 -12.66
CA PRO A 43 -6.92 26.11 -12.98
C PRO A 43 -5.57 25.86 -12.30
N TRP A 44 -4.47 26.26 -12.94
CA TRP A 44 -3.10 25.95 -12.49
C TRP A 44 -2.83 26.35 -11.02
N TYR A 45 -3.36 27.48 -10.57
CA TYR A 45 -3.17 27.97 -9.21
C TYR A 45 -3.85 27.08 -8.15
N ALA A 46 -4.96 26.42 -8.50
CA ALA A 46 -5.67 25.49 -7.62
C ALA A 46 -5.02 24.10 -7.58
N GLN A 47 -4.13 23.80 -8.52
CA GLN A 47 -3.33 22.57 -8.50
C GLN A 47 -2.12 22.68 -7.56
N ILE A 48 -1.65 23.90 -7.31
CA ILE A 48 -0.50 24.14 -6.42
C ILE A 48 -0.86 23.74 -4.99
N GLY A 49 -0.07 22.84 -4.40
CA GLY A 49 -0.25 22.36 -3.03
C GLY A 49 -1.37 21.32 -2.85
N ALA A 50 -2.10 20.96 -3.91
CA ALA A 50 -3.11 19.92 -3.86
C ALA A 50 -2.43 18.54 -3.70
N THR A 51 -2.94 17.71 -2.79
CA THR A 51 -2.50 16.32 -2.64
C THR A 51 -2.89 15.54 -3.90
N SER A 52 -1.94 14.79 -4.48
CA SER A 52 -2.24 13.97 -5.66
C SER A 52 -3.21 12.82 -5.32
N PRO A 53 -4.13 12.46 -6.24
CA PRO A 53 -5.00 11.29 -6.13
C PRO A 53 -4.23 10.02 -5.84
N GLN A 54 -3.02 9.87 -6.36
CA GLN A 54 -2.14 8.73 -6.10
C GLN A 54 -1.73 8.68 -4.62
N ALA A 55 -1.38 9.81 -4.01
CA ALA A 55 -1.04 9.88 -2.60
C ALA A 55 -2.26 9.62 -1.69
N ILE A 56 -3.45 10.10 -2.10
CA ILE A 56 -4.71 9.80 -1.41
C ILE A 56 -5.01 8.29 -1.48
N ALA A 57 -4.89 7.68 -2.67
CA ALA A 57 -5.09 6.26 -2.87
C ALA A 57 -4.12 5.40 -2.05
N ALA A 58 -2.84 5.78 -2.02
CA ALA A 58 -1.84 5.11 -1.20
C ALA A 58 -2.23 5.17 0.29
N SER A 59 -2.64 6.35 0.79
CA SER A 59 -3.08 6.51 2.18
C SER A 59 -4.31 5.65 2.51
N LYS A 60 -5.27 5.57 1.59
CA LYS A 60 -6.46 4.71 1.72
C LYS A 60 -6.08 3.22 1.70
N GLY A 61 -5.16 2.82 0.82
CA GLY A 61 -4.62 1.47 0.77
C GLY A 61 -3.93 1.07 2.06
N ALA A 62 -3.11 1.95 2.63
CA ALA A 62 -2.46 1.72 3.92
C ALA A 62 -3.48 1.58 5.06
N ALA A 63 -4.52 2.42 5.09
CA ALA A 63 -5.60 2.29 6.06
C ALA A 63 -6.38 0.96 5.90
N ALA A 64 -6.65 0.53 4.66
CA ALA A 64 -7.29 -0.76 4.39
C ALA A 64 -6.42 -1.93 4.86
N MET A 65 -5.10 -1.86 4.62
CA MET A 65 -4.17 -2.89 5.10
C MET A 65 -4.08 -2.95 6.62
N ALA A 66 -4.11 -1.80 7.31
CA ALA A 66 -4.15 -1.78 8.78
C ALA A 66 -5.43 -2.45 9.32
N LEU A 67 -6.59 -2.17 8.71
CA LEU A 67 -7.84 -2.85 9.07
C LEU A 67 -7.79 -4.36 8.82
N PHE A 68 -7.10 -4.78 7.75
CA PHE A 68 -6.93 -6.19 7.42
C PHE A 68 -6.04 -6.89 8.45
N THR A 69 -4.83 -6.36 8.71
CA THR A 69 -3.83 -6.97 9.61
C THR A 69 -4.18 -6.87 11.09
N GLU A 70 -5.12 -5.99 11.48
CA GLU A 70 -5.71 -6.04 12.82
C GLU A 70 -6.53 -7.31 13.04
N ARG A 71 -7.08 -7.89 11.95
CA ARG A 71 -7.99 -9.03 12.01
C ARG A 71 -7.34 -10.35 11.61
N VAL A 72 -6.43 -10.31 10.64
CA VAL A 72 -5.65 -11.47 10.20
C VAL A 72 -4.28 -11.52 10.88
N GLY A 73 -3.74 -12.72 11.03
CA GLY A 73 -2.41 -12.94 11.60
C GLY A 73 -2.46 -13.71 12.91
N GLU A 74 -1.29 -14.07 13.43
CA GLU A 74 -1.16 -14.84 14.66
C GLU A 74 -1.84 -14.13 15.84
N ASP A 75 -2.63 -14.90 16.61
CA ASP A 75 -3.39 -14.43 17.77
C ASP A 75 -4.39 -13.29 17.47
N ARG A 76 -4.81 -13.15 16.21
CA ARG A 76 -5.86 -12.21 15.81
C ARG A 76 -7.22 -12.89 15.74
N PRO A 77 -8.34 -12.14 15.76
CA PRO A 77 -9.68 -12.71 15.80
C PRO A 77 -10.03 -13.68 14.66
N TRP A 78 -9.34 -13.60 13.52
CA TRP A 78 -9.55 -14.51 12.40
C TRP A 78 -8.48 -15.60 12.28
N ASP A 79 -7.59 -15.72 13.27
CA ASP A 79 -6.70 -16.86 13.37
C ASP A 79 -7.46 -18.10 13.82
N HIS A 80 -7.72 -19.00 12.87
CA HIS A 80 -8.41 -20.24 13.16
C HIS A 80 -7.50 -21.31 13.76
N LYS A 81 -6.17 -21.14 13.74
CA LYS A 81 -5.24 -22.14 14.28
C LYS A 81 -5.52 -22.50 15.75
N PRO A 82 -5.60 -21.54 16.71
CA PRO A 82 -5.89 -21.86 18.10
C PRO A 82 -7.29 -22.46 18.27
N ILE A 83 -8.29 -21.96 17.54
CA ILE A 83 -9.67 -22.44 17.61
C ILE A 83 -9.76 -23.90 17.15
N LEU A 84 -9.11 -24.23 16.05
CA LEU A 84 -9.08 -25.59 15.50
C LEU A 84 -8.27 -26.53 16.39
N ALA A 85 -7.13 -26.08 16.92
CA ALA A 85 -6.34 -26.84 17.87
C ALA A 85 -7.16 -27.22 19.11
N GLU A 86 -7.92 -26.28 19.68
CA GLU A 86 -8.80 -26.53 20.82
C GLU A 86 -9.96 -27.46 20.44
N LYS A 87 -10.68 -27.15 19.35
CA LYS A 87 -11.85 -27.93 18.90
C LYS A 87 -11.50 -29.39 18.62
N TYR A 88 -10.30 -29.66 18.13
CA TYR A 88 -9.88 -31.01 17.71
C TYR A 88 -8.80 -31.61 18.61
N ASN A 89 -8.72 -31.22 19.89
CA ASN A 89 -7.82 -31.81 20.88
C ASN A 89 -6.34 -31.88 20.43
N GLY A 90 -5.86 -30.83 19.76
CA GLY A 90 -4.50 -30.73 19.25
C GLY A 90 -4.23 -31.52 17.95
N VAL A 91 -5.25 -32.09 17.32
CA VAL A 91 -5.11 -32.68 15.97
C VAL A 91 -4.89 -31.55 14.96
N VAL A 92 -3.75 -31.61 14.27
CA VAL A 92 -3.30 -30.55 13.33
C VAL A 92 -3.44 -30.93 11.85
N TYR A 93 -3.75 -32.20 11.57
CA TYR A 93 -4.03 -32.68 10.21
C TYR A 93 -5.49 -33.10 10.11
N HIS A 94 -6.18 -32.56 9.10
CA HIS A 94 -7.59 -32.84 8.87
C HIS A 94 -7.78 -33.34 7.45
N LYS A 95 -8.43 -34.50 7.33
CA LYS A 95 -8.82 -35.08 6.06
C LYS A 95 -9.86 -34.20 5.39
N GLN A 96 -9.64 -33.88 4.11
CA GLN A 96 -10.60 -33.27 3.21
C GLN A 96 -10.62 -34.00 1.87
N GLY A 97 -11.68 -34.80 1.67
CA GLY A 97 -11.75 -35.73 0.54
C GLY A 97 -10.67 -36.81 0.69
N ASP A 98 -9.76 -36.91 -0.29
CA ASP A 98 -8.69 -37.90 -0.31
C ASP A 98 -7.36 -37.42 0.29
N TYR A 99 -7.30 -36.16 0.76
CA TYR A 99 -6.06 -35.52 1.21
C TYR A 99 -6.14 -35.12 2.68
N ASP A 100 -5.02 -35.17 3.39
CA ASP A 100 -4.88 -34.59 4.72
C ASP A 100 -4.21 -33.23 4.61
N TYR A 101 -4.86 -32.21 5.15
CA TYR A 101 -4.36 -30.84 5.15
C TYR A 101 -3.94 -30.42 6.55
N TYR A 102 -2.80 -29.73 6.62
CA TYR A 102 -2.37 -29.08 7.84
C TYR A 102 -3.32 -27.91 8.16
N TYR A 103 -3.72 -27.77 9.41
CA TYR A 103 -4.77 -26.84 9.86
C TYR A 103 -4.56 -25.34 9.56
N ASP A 104 -3.35 -24.92 9.15
CA ASP A 104 -3.04 -23.51 8.85
C ASP A 104 -3.66 -23.04 7.52
N ILE A 105 -3.94 -23.99 6.61
CA ILE A 105 -4.55 -23.69 5.32
C ILE A 105 -5.90 -23.02 5.49
N TRP A 106 -6.61 -23.31 6.58
CA TRP A 106 -7.96 -22.83 6.82
C TRP A 106 -7.99 -21.34 7.15
N SER A 107 -7.04 -20.86 7.95
CA SER A 107 -6.80 -19.43 8.15
C SER A 107 -6.44 -18.75 6.82
N ASN A 108 -5.53 -19.34 6.03
CA ASN A 108 -5.09 -18.74 4.76
C ASN A 108 -6.22 -18.65 3.71
N ILE A 109 -7.04 -19.69 3.58
CA ILE A 109 -8.23 -19.69 2.72
C ILE A 109 -9.20 -18.60 3.17
N HIS A 110 -9.47 -18.51 4.47
CA HIS A 110 -10.32 -17.48 5.04
C HIS A 110 -9.79 -16.08 4.73
N TYR A 111 -8.49 -15.82 4.97
CA TYR A 111 -7.82 -14.54 4.70
C TYR A 111 -7.93 -14.15 3.23
N GLY A 112 -7.66 -15.10 2.32
CA GLY A 112 -7.80 -14.89 0.89
C GLY A 112 -9.21 -14.45 0.51
N TYR A 113 -10.23 -15.15 1.04
CA TYR A 113 -11.63 -14.88 0.72
C TYR A 113 -12.11 -13.52 1.27
N VAL A 114 -11.87 -13.23 2.55
CA VAL A 114 -12.29 -11.95 3.16
C VAL A 114 -11.51 -10.78 2.60
N GLY A 115 -10.21 -10.96 2.35
CA GLY A 115 -9.35 -9.95 1.73
C GLY A 115 -9.81 -9.60 0.33
N ARG A 116 -10.15 -10.62 -0.48
CA ARG A 116 -10.72 -10.39 -1.82
C ARG A 116 -12.06 -9.68 -1.79
N THR A 117 -12.93 -10.08 -0.88
CA THR A 117 -14.24 -9.42 -0.70
C THR A 117 -14.09 -7.97 -0.24
N GLY A 118 -13.07 -7.69 0.58
CA GLY A 118 -12.66 -6.36 1.01
C GLY A 118 -11.97 -5.52 -0.07
N GLY A 119 -11.74 -6.05 -1.27
CA GLY A 119 -11.18 -5.32 -2.41
C GLY A 119 -9.65 -5.42 -2.58
N LEU A 120 -8.96 -6.27 -1.82
CA LEU A 120 -7.54 -6.53 -2.04
C LEU A 120 -7.31 -7.26 -3.37
N SER A 121 -6.17 -6.99 -4.02
CA SER A 121 -5.75 -7.74 -5.19
C SER A 121 -5.20 -9.11 -4.80
N GLU A 122 -5.26 -10.07 -5.74
CA GLU A 122 -4.61 -11.38 -5.59
C GLU A 122 -3.12 -11.22 -5.30
N SER A 123 -2.45 -10.31 -6.01
CA SER A 123 -1.03 -10.05 -5.79
C SER A 123 -0.73 -9.63 -4.35
N ILE A 124 -1.51 -8.71 -3.76
CA ILE A 124 -1.29 -8.29 -2.36
C ILE A 124 -1.50 -9.45 -1.38
N LEU A 125 -2.45 -10.34 -1.64
CA LEU A 125 -2.73 -11.49 -0.79
C LEU A 125 -1.68 -12.59 -0.91
N LEU A 126 -1.13 -12.79 -2.11
CA LEU A 126 -0.05 -13.75 -2.38
C LEU A 126 1.31 -13.19 -1.91
N ASP A 127 1.53 -11.89 -2.05
CA ASP A 127 2.72 -11.14 -1.64
C ASP A 127 2.68 -10.78 -0.14
N GLY A 128 2.02 -11.59 0.71
CA GLY A 128 1.84 -11.31 2.13
C GLY A 128 3.13 -11.03 2.92
N ALA A 129 4.30 -11.36 2.37
CA ALA A 129 5.63 -10.99 2.91
C ALA A 129 6.23 -9.68 2.33
N GLY A 130 5.76 -9.18 1.18
CA GLY A 130 6.22 -7.95 0.52
C GLY A 130 5.29 -6.74 0.72
N ALA A 131 4.02 -6.97 1.07
CA ALA A 131 3.05 -5.92 1.38
C ALA A 131 3.48 -5.06 2.59
N GLU A 132 4.20 -5.63 3.56
CA GLU A 132 4.70 -4.91 4.74
C GLU A 132 5.66 -3.77 4.38
N GLN A 133 6.49 -3.91 3.34
CA GLN A 133 7.38 -2.83 2.89
C GLN A 133 6.61 -1.68 2.24
N ILE A 134 5.60 -1.99 1.41
CA ILE A 134 4.76 -0.99 0.74
C ILE A 134 3.88 -0.26 1.77
N VAL A 135 3.33 -1.00 2.73
CA VAL A 135 2.54 -0.45 3.84
C VAL A 135 3.44 0.37 4.76
N SER A 136 4.62 -0.11 5.14
CA SER A 136 5.58 0.63 5.98
C SER A 136 6.03 1.93 5.31
N ASP A 137 6.39 1.89 4.03
CA ASP A 137 6.80 3.10 3.29
C ASP A 137 5.66 4.09 3.12
N THR A 138 4.43 3.61 2.94
CA THR A 138 3.27 4.47 2.80
C THR A 138 2.82 5.05 4.13
N LEU A 139 2.76 4.24 5.20
CA LEU A 139 2.45 4.69 6.56
C LEU A 139 3.53 5.65 7.08
N ARG A 140 4.81 5.39 6.80
CA ARG A 140 5.93 6.29 7.13
C ARG A 140 5.78 7.62 6.41
N LYS A 141 5.53 7.62 5.10
CA LYS A 141 5.31 8.86 4.32
C LYS A 141 4.07 9.63 4.80
N VAL A 142 2.99 8.94 5.13
CA VAL A 142 1.78 9.57 5.70
C VAL A 142 2.08 10.15 7.08
N ALA A 143 2.77 9.42 7.95
CA ALA A 143 3.17 9.89 9.26
C ALA A 143 4.13 11.10 9.18
N GLU A 144 5.06 11.12 8.24
CA GLU A 144 5.93 12.26 7.96
C GLU A 144 5.14 13.48 7.49
N VAL A 145 4.18 13.29 6.58
CA VAL A 145 3.32 14.38 6.09
C VAL A 145 2.41 14.92 7.20
N LEU A 146 1.92 14.06 8.10
CA LEU A 146 1.09 14.47 9.25
C LEU A 146 1.91 15.11 10.38
N LYS A 147 3.19 14.74 10.53
CA LYS A 147 4.11 15.34 11.52
C LYS A 147 4.71 16.68 11.07
N LYS A 148 4.66 17.01 9.77
CA LYS A 148 5.18 18.29 9.27
C LYS A 148 4.30 19.47 9.74
N PRO A 149 4.87 20.47 10.45
CA PRO A 149 4.12 21.65 10.87
C PRO A 149 3.61 22.45 9.67
N LYS A 150 2.46 23.13 9.85
CA LYS A 150 1.72 23.86 8.81
C LYS A 150 2.52 24.96 8.09
N GLU A 151 3.65 25.41 8.64
CA GLU A 151 4.47 26.51 8.12
C GLU A 151 5.48 26.11 7.02
N GLU A 152 5.92 24.85 6.93
CA GLU A 152 6.88 24.40 5.90
C GLU A 152 6.24 24.08 4.53
N ARG A 153 4.91 24.06 4.43
CA ARG A 153 4.20 23.79 3.15
C ARG A 153 4.16 25.00 2.20
N ASN A 154 4.52 26.20 2.67
CA ASN A 154 4.39 27.46 1.93
C ASN A 154 5.72 28.08 1.44
N SER A 155 6.87 27.40 1.54
CA SER A 155 8.18 27.98 1.21
C SER A 155 8.89 27.40 -0.03
N LEU A 156 8.17 26.76 -0.96
CA LEU A 156 8.71 26.50 -2.30
C LEU A 156 8.58 27.79 -3.14
N GLY A 157 9.56 28.67 -2.97
CA GLY A 157 9.70 29.93 -3.70
C GLY A 157 9.92 29.76 -5.21
N PRO A 158 9.90 30.88 -5.98
CA PRO A 158 9.79 30.85 -7.43
C PRO A 158 11.05 30.27 -8.09
N ILE A 159 10.85 29.43 -9.10
CA ILE A 159 11.93 28.85 -9.91
C ILE A 159 12.55 29.96 -10.76
N ALA A 160 13.77 30.37 -10.43
CA ALA A 160 14.55 31.31 -11.21
C ALA A 160 14.92 30.69 -12.58
N ARG A 161 14.59 31.40 -13.65
CA ARG A 161 14.93 31.04 -15.04
C ARG A 161 16.40 31.43 -15.29
N ALA A 162 17.28 30.46 -15.45
CA ALA A 162 18.68 30.74 -15.78
C ALA A 162 18.80 31.15 -17.27
N THR A 163 18.96 32.45 -17.52
CA THR A 163 19.54 32.99 -18.75
C THR A 163 21.05 33.15 -18.55
N SER A 164 21.87 32.40 -19.29
CA SER A 164 23.33 32.62 -19.32
C SER A 164 23.69 33.51 -20.53
N THR A 165 23.68 34.82 -20.30
CA THR A 165 24.42 35.80 -21.12
C THR A 165 25.73 36.14 -20.39
N GLY A 166 26.86 35.99 -21.07
CA GLY A 166 28.20 36.04 -20.48
C GLY A 166 28.79 37.43 -20.22
N SER A 167 30.02 37.44 -19.67
CA SER A 167 31.12 38.40 -19.92
C SER A 167 32.31 38.06 -18.99
N VAL A 168 33.44 37.56 -19.49
CA VAL A 168 34.75 38.23 -19.76
C VAL A 168 35.43 38.95 -18.58
N HIS A 169 36.49 38.34 -18.04
CA HIS A 169 37.80 38.94 -17.63
C HIS A 169 38.67 37.78 -17.06
N GLY A 170 39.92 37.53 -17.40
CA GLY A 170 40.96 38.32 -18.06
C GLY A 170 42.24 38.20 -17.25
N THR A 171 43.10 37.21 -17.53
CA THR A 171 44.52 37.22 -17.13
C THR A 171 45.38 36.50 -18.17
N THR A 172 46.40 37.21 -18.65
CA THR A 172 47.35 36.92 -19.74
C THR A 172 48.63 36.22 -19.23
N PRO A 173 49.61 35.81 -20.09
CA PRO A 173 50.09 34.43 -20.19
C PRO A 173 51.59 34.26 -19.81
N PRO A 174 52.22 33.12 -20.17
CA PRO A 174 53.39 33.28 -21.04
C PRO A 174 53.45 32.32 -22.24
N THR A 175 53.72 32.95 -23.37
CA THR A 175 54.53 32.63 -24.56
C THR A 175 55.21 31.25 -24.66
N GLY A 176 54.90 30.53 -25.75
CA GLY A 176 55.69 29.43 -26.30
C GLY A 176 55.30 29.10 -27.74
N LEU A 177 56.09 29.60 -28.70
CA LEU A 177 56.18 29.22 -30.13
C LEU A 177 56.10 27.68 -30.33
N ARG A 178 55.66 27.06 -31.43
CA ARG A 178 55.61 27.40 -32.86
C ARG A 178 54.83 26.29 -33.61
N SER A 179 54.27 26.64 -34.77
CA SER A 179 53.68 25.76 -35.78
C SER A 179 54.61 24.68 -36.35
N ALA A 180 54.03 23.56 -36.81
CA ALA A 180 54.44 22.90 -38.05
C ALA A 180 53.24 22.16 -38.67
N LEU A 181 52.86 22.62 -39.87
CA LEU A 181 52.23 21.81 -40.91
C LEU A 181 53.28 20.84 -41.45
N GLY A 182 52.89 19.60 -41.72
CA GLY A 182 53.70 18.54 -42.31
C GLY A 182 53.01 17.19 -42.13
#